data_AF-A0A7C1RV88-F1
#
_entry.id   AF-A0A7C1RV88-F1
#
_cell.length_a   1.000
_cell.length_b   1.000
_cell.length_c   1.000
_cell.angle_alpha   90.00
_cell.angle_beta   90.00
_cell.angle_gamma   90.00
#
_symmetry.space_group_name_H-M   'P 1'
#
loop_
_entity.id
_entity.type
_entity.pdbx_description
1 polymer ?
#
loop_
_entity_poly.entity_id
_entity_poly.type
_entity_poly.pdbx_seq_one_letter_code
_entity_poly.pdbx_strand_id
1 'polypeptide(L)'
;AFMSTFSAFVNAGPAYIVNDIYKKYFKPVATDAHYIKVSHIASFVVVALGVVMGFFADSINSITIWITSALYGGYVAANFLKWIWWRFNGWGYFWGMLAGLIIATLEFILDQNRASFSEGSLWQTLAEIPAIYLFPIIFGFSILGCILGTFLTPSTDMATLKSFYKNVHPWGWWKPVRKHFKTTENVGKNIDFWLDMFNCGVGILWQSSMILLPIYFVIRDYELAAIWLLIFGVTTLILKFTWLDRVKDYKGSISN
;
A
#
# COMPACT_ATOMS: atom_id res chain seq x y z
N ALA A 1 16.79 12.44 11.61
CA ALA A 1 15.93 11.52 10.83
C ALA A 1 14.86 10.86 11.72
N PHE A 2 15.23 10.05 12.71
CA PHE A 2 14.30 9.28 13.56
C PHE A 2 13.13 10.08 14.16
N MET A 3 13.40 11.19 14.87
CA MET A 3 12.34 11.98 15.52
C MET A 3 11.31 12.56 14.54
N SER A 4 11.72 12.91 13.33
CA SER A 4 10.81 13.43 12.29
C SER A 4 9.87 12.33 11.80
N THR A 5 10.41 11.15 11.50
CA THR A 5 9.64 9.97 11.11
C THR A 5 8.70 9.52 12.23
N PHE A 6 9.20 9.46 13.47
CA PHE A 6 8.41 9.11 14.64
C PHE A 6 7.24 10.08 14.85
N SER A 7 7.49 11.40 14.79
CA SER A 7 6.45 12.42 14.90
C SER A 7 5.37 12.29 13.82
N ALA A 8 5.74 11.93 12.58
CA ALA A 8 4.76 11.72 11.52
C ALA A 8 3.78 10.58 11.85
N PHE A 9 4.26 9.43 12.33
CA PHE A 9 3.40 8.31 12.70
C PHE A 9 2.55 8.58 13.94
N VAL A 10 3.13 9.24 14.95
CA VAL A 10 2.46 9.61 16.21
C VAL A 10 1.36 10.66 16.01
N ASN A 11 1.41 11.42 14.92
CA ASN A 11 0.33 12.32 14.53
C ASN A 11 -0.69 11.66 13.57
N ALA A 12 -0.24 10.87 12.60
CA ALA A 12 -1.12 10.25 11.61
C ALA A 12 -1.98 9.12 12.19
N GLY A 13 -1.39 8.21 12.98
CA GLY A 13 -2.09 7.04 13.54
C GLY A 13 -3.32 7.44 14.36
N PRO A 14 -3.17 8.34 15.35
CA PRO A 14 -4.29 8.83 16.15
C PRO A 14 -5.36 9.55 15.33
N ALA A 15 -4.98 10.30 14.29
CA ALA A 15 -5.93 10.95 13.42
C ALA A 15 -6.86 9.96 12.70
N TYR A 16 -6.34 8.79 12.28
CA TYR A 16 -7.18 7.71 11.74
C TYR A 16 -8.10 7.13 12.81
N ILE A 17 -7.59 6.82 14.01
CA ILE A 17 -8.40 6.30 15.12
C ILE A 17 -9.54 7.28 15.46
N VAL A 18 -9.25 8.58 15.53
CA VAL A 18 -10.24 9.58 15.90
C VAL A 18 -11.27 9.78 14.78
N ASN A 19 -10.84 9.98 13.53
CA ASN A 19 -11.77 10.33 12.45
C ASN A 19 -12.55 9.12 11.94
N ASP A 20 -11.88 7.99 11.75
CA ASP A 20 -12.47 6.83 11.07
C ASP A 20 -13.20 5.90 12.03
N ILE A 21 -12.81 5.88 13.31
CA ILE A 21 -13.41 5.01 14.33
C ILE A 21 -14.21 5.83 15.33
N TYR A 22 -13.57 6.69 16.12
CA TYR A 22 -14.21 7.38 17.25
C TYR A 22 -15.35 8.30 16.81
N LYS A 23 -15.05 9.22 15.88
CA LYS A 23 -16.02 10.16 15.34
C LYS A 23 -17.12 9.42 14.59
N LYS A 24 -16.76 8.47 13.73
CA LYS A 24 -17.75 7.76 12.91
C LYS A 24 -18.73 6.89 13.70
N TYR A 25 -18.28 6.16 14.72
CA TYR A 25 -19.10 5.14 15.38
C TYR A 25 -19.44 5.43 16.85
N PHE A 26 -18.67 6.25 17.57
CA PHE A 26 -18.86 6.46 19.01
C PHE A 26 -19.42 7.84 19.35
N LYS A 27 -18.87 8.91 18.74
CA LYS A 27 -19.32 10.28 18.98
C LYS A 27 -19.20 11.13 17.71
N PRO A 28 -20.22 11.12 16.84
CA PRO A 28 -20.21 11.88 15.58
C PRO A 28 -20.24 13.38 15.73
N VAL A 29 -20.85 13.89 16.81
CA VAL A 29 -20.98 15.32 17.07
C VAL A 29 -20.31 15.65 18.40
N ALA A 30 -19.20 16.38 18.32
CA ALA A 30 -18.44 16.92 19.44
C ALA A 30 -17.67 18.15 18.95
N THR A 31 -17.17 18.96 19.87
CA THR A 31 -16.32 20.11 19.55
C THR A 31 -14.95 19.66 19.04
N ASP A 32 -14.28 20.48 18.23
CA ASP A 32 -12.93 20.16 17.75
C ASP A 32 -11.94 19.97 18.90
N ALA A 33 -12.09 20.74 19.98
CA ALA A 33 -11.32 20.58 21.20
C ALA A 33 -11.50 19.19 21.85
N HIS A 34 -12.68 18.58 21.73
CA HIS A 34 -12.90 17.20 22.18
C HIS A 34 -12.13 16.21 21.31
N TYR A 35 -12.22 16.32 19.99
CA TYR A 35 -11.50 15.42 19.08
C TYR A 35 -9.98 15.53 19.22
N ILE A 36 -9.45 16.73 19.46
CA ILE A 36 -8.02 16.93 19.74
C ILE A 36 -7.62 16.21 21.03
N LYS A 37 -8.41 16.32 22.11
CA LYS A 37 -8.13 15.59 23.36
C LYS A 37 -8.15 14.07 23.15
N VAL A 38 -9.11 13.55 22.41
CA VAL A 38 -9.17 12.12 22.08
C VAL A 38 -7.97 11.71 21.22
N SER A 39 -7.53 12.56 20.29
CA SER A 39 -6.32 12.32 19.49
C SER A 39 -5.07 12.23 20.35
N HIS A 40 -4.89 13.10 21.34
CA HIS A 40 -3.78 13.01 22.29
C HIS A 40 -3.82 11.71 23.11
N ILE A 41 -5.00 11.28 23.56
CA ILE A 41 -5.16 10.01 24.30
C ILE A 41 -4.80 8.84 23.38
N ALA A 42 -5.33 8.81 22.15
CA ALA A 42 -5.02 7.76 21.18
C ALA A 42 -3.52 7.75 20.84
N SER A 43 -2.89 8.91 20.70
CA SER A 43 -1.44 9.06 20.50
C SER A 43 -0.64 8.46 21.64
N PHE A 44 -0.99 8.81 22.87
CA PHE A 44 -0.35 8.27 24.07
C PHE A 44 -0.49 6.74 24.14
N VAL A 45 -1.70 6.20 23.88
CA VAL A 45 -1.95 4.75 23.89
C VAL A 45 -1.14 4.03 22.82
N VAL A 46 -1.11 4.55 21.59
CA VAL A 46 -0.34 3.94 20.48
C VAL A 46 1.15 3.95 20.79
N VAL A 47 1.68 5.06 21.33
CA VAL A 47 3.10 5.14 21.73
C VAL A 47 3.40 4.19 22.87
N ALA A 48 2.56 4.14 23.91
CA ALA A 48 2.74 3.23 25.04
C ALA A 48 2.75 1.77 24.59
N LEU A 49 1.82 1.36 23.73
CA LEU A 49 1.80 0.02 23.15
C LEU A 49 3.06 -0.27 22.32
N GLY A 50 3.48 0.68 21.47
CA GLY A 50 4.71 0.54 20.68
C GLY A 50 5.96 0.38 21.53
N VAL A 51 6.07 1.14 22.64
CA VAL A 51 7.17 1.02 23.60
C VAL A 51 7.15 -0.33 24.29
N VAL A 52 5.98 -0.78 24.77
CA VAL A 52 5.82 -2.09 25.41
C VAL A 52 6.21 -3.20 24.44
N MET A 53 5.67 -3.21 23.22
CA MET A 53 6.05 -4.20 22.19
C MET A 53 7.53 -4.13 21.84
N GLY A 54 8.12 -2.94 21.84
CA GLY A 54 9.55 -2.74 21.62
C GLY A 54 10.43 -3.43 22.68
N PHE A 55 10.00 -3.50 23.94
CA PHE A 55 10.72 -4.25 24.98
C PHE A 55 10.69 -5.76 24.77
N PHE A 56 9.69 -6.28 24.04
CA PHE A 56 9.57 -7.69 23.70
C PHE A 56 10.10 -8.02 22.29
N ALA A 57 10.69 -7.05 21.59
CA ALA A 57 11.22 -7.24 20.26
C ALA A 57 12.64 -7.82 20.32
N ASP A 58 12.78 -9.12 20.01
CA ASP A 58 14.10 -9.79 20.02
C ASP A 58 15.06 -9.27 18.95
N SER A 59 14.52 -8.87 17.79
CA SER A 59 15.33 -8.46 16.64
C SER A 59 14.60 -7.43 15.78
N ILE A 60 15.17 -6.23 15.70
CA ILE A 60 14.71 -5.17 14.79
C ILE A 60 14.81 -5.66 13.34
N ASN A 61 15.87 -6.39 12.99
CA ASN A 61 16.06 -6.91 11.65
C ASN A 61 14.97 -7.90 11.24
N SER A 62 14.62 -8.85 12.12
CA SER A 62 13.59 -9.86 11.85
C SER A 62 12.22 -9.22 11.68
N ILE A 63 11.85 -8.29 12.56
CA ILE A 63 10.60 -7.53 12.45
C ILE A 63 10.59 -6.71 11.15
N THR A 64 11.70 -6.06 10.80
CA THR A 64 11.80 -5.26 9.58
C THR A 64 11.63 -6.13 8.33
N ILE A 65 12.30 -7.27 8.26
CA ILE A 65 12.17 -8.20 7.13
C ILE A 65 10.76 -8.74 7.03
N TRP A 66 10.15 -9.13 8.16
CA TRP A 66 8.78 -9.63 8.18
C TRP A 66 7.76 -8.58 7.70
N ILE A 67 7.82 -7.35 8.21
CA ILE A 67 6.92 -6.26 7.79
C ILE A 67 7.12 -5.93 6.30
N THR A 68 8.37 -5.81 5.85
CA THR A 68 8.66 -5.36 4.47
C THR A 68 8.49 -6.45 3.42
N SER A 69 8.66 -7.72 3.80
CA SER A 69 8.60 -8.85 2.87
C SER A 69 7.27 -9.58 2.96
N ALA A 70 6.90 -10.10 4.13
CA ALA A 70 5.73 -10.95 4.29
C ALA A 70 4.42 -10.14 4.22
N LEU A 71 4.32 -9.07 5.01
CA LEU A 71 3.09 -8.26 5.07
C LEU A 71 2.81 -7.53 3.74
N TYR A 72 3.86 -7.10 3.04
CA TYR A 72 3.72 -6.43 1.75
C TYR A 72 3.12 -7.35 0.68
N GLY A 73 3.39 -8.65 0.72
CA GLY A 73 2.74 -9.66 -0.13
C GLY A 73 1.23 -9.69 0.04
N GLY A 74 0.74 -9.54 1.28
CA GLY A 74 -0.69 -9.43 1.58
C GLY A 74 -1.33 -8.10 1.15
N TYR A 75 -0.53 -7.05 1.04
CA TYR A 75 -0.98 -5.69 0.73
C TYR A 75 -1.11 -5.41 -0.76
N VAL A 76 -0.17 -5.92 -1.57
CA VAL A 76 -0.04 -5.57 -3.00
C VAL A 76 -1.28 -5.97 -3.81
N ALA A 77 -1.79 -7.20 -3.63
CA ALA A 77 -2.90 -7.71 -4.42
C ALA A 77 -4.16 -6.85 -4.31
N ALA A 78 -4.60 -6.56 -3.08
CA ALA A 78 -5.81 -5.78 -2.84
C ALA A 78 -5.67 -4.32 -3.34
N ASN A 79 -4.48 -3.73 -3.21
CA ASN A 79 -4.22 -2.35 -3.65
C ASN A 79 -4.05 -2.20 -5.15
N PHE A 80 -3.71 -3.27 -5.86
CA PHE A 80 -3.63 -3.28 -7.31
C PHE A 80 -5.00 -3.57 -7.94
N LEU A 81 -5.72 -4.60 -7.47
CA LEU A 81 -6.98 -5.04 -8.05
C LEU A 81 -8.08 -3.97 -8.00
N LYS A 82 -8.09 -3.11 -6.97
CA LYS A 82 -9.07 -2.02 -6.82
C LYS A 82 -9.10 -1.02 -7.97
N TRP A 83 -8.00 -0.86 -8.70
CA TRP A 83 -7.92 0.08 -9.81
C TRP A 83 -8.30 -0.56 -11.15
N ILE A 84 -8.06 -1.87 -11.30
CA ILE A 84 -8.10 -2.54 -12.61
C ILE A 84 -9.41 -3.31 -12.81
N TRP A 85 -9.98 -3.83 -11.73
CA TRP A 85 -11.10 -4.75 -11.79
C TRP A 85 -12.38 -4.13 -11.22
N TRP A 86 -13.31 -3.78 -12.11
CA TRP A 86 -14.57 -3.11 -11.75
C TRP A 86 -15.43 -3.85 -10.72
N ARG A 87 -15.34 -5.19 -10.65
CA ARG A 87 -16.13 -6.02 -9.73
C ARG A 87 -15.52 -6.03 -8.34
N PHE A 88 -14.23 -5.72 -8.22
CA PHE A 88 -13.53 -5.72 -6.94
C PHE A 88 -14.18 -4.73 -5.99
N ASN A 89 -14.56 -5.22 -4.81
CA ASN A 89 -15.33 -4.46 -3.83
C ASN A 89 -14.60 -4.42 -2.48
N GLY A 90 -15.18 -3.72 -1.50
CA GLY A 90 -14.59 -3.59 -0.16
C GLY A 90 -14.38 -4.92 0.56
N TRP A 91 -15.18 -5.95 0.27
CA TRP A 91 -15.04 -7.28 0.86
C TRP A 91 -13.86 -8.05 0.25
N GLY A 92 -13.68 -7.98 -1.07
CA GLY A 92 -12.48 -8.49 -1.72
C GLY A 92 -11.22 -7.84 -1.16
N TYR A 93 -11.25 -6.51 -0.95
CA TYR A 93 -10.15 -5.78 -0.34
C TYR A 93 -9.85 -6.27 1.08
N PHE A 94 -10.88 -6.38 1.92
CA PHE A 94 -10.75 -6.84 3.30
C PHE A 94 -10.20 -8.27 3.39
N TRP A 95 -10.84 -9.23 2.71
CA TRP A 95 -10.44 -10.64 2.78
C TRP A 95 -9.09 -10.91 2.13
N GLY A 96 -8.73 -10.16 1.09
CA GLY A 96 -7.40 -10.23 0.49
C GLY A 96 -6.28 -9.79 1.42
N MET A 97 -6.45 -8.65 2.09
CA MET A 97 -5.47 -8.18 3.07
C MET A 97 -5.43 -9.07 4.31
N LEU A 98 -6.60 -9.51 4.80
CA LEU A 98 -6.69 -10.38 5.98
C LEU A 98 -6.05 -11.75 5.72
N ALA A 99 -6.32 -12.37 4.56
CA ALA A 99 -5.68 -13.64 4.20
C ALA A 99 -4.16 -13.50 4.14
N GLY A 100 -3.65 -12.44 3.49
CA GLY A 100 -2.22 -12.16 3.45
C GLY A 100 -1.61 -11.94 4.84
N LEU A 101 -2.28 -11.18 5.70
CA LEU A 101 -1.87 -10.95 7.09
C LEU A 101 -1.84 -12.26 7.90
N ILE A 102 -2.85 -13.11 7.76
CA ILE A 102 -2.91 -14.41 8.46
C ILE A 102 -1.73 -15.28 8.04
N ILE A 103 -1.48 -15.43 6.74
CA ILE A 103 -0.38 -16.28 6.26
C ILE A 103 0.98 -15.71 6.65
N ALA A 104 1.18 -14.38 6.56
CA ALA A 104 2.39 -13.73 7.04
C ALA A 104 2.59 -13.92 8.56
N THR A 105 1.53 -13.84 9.35
CA THR A 105 1.61 -14.04 10.81
C THR A 105 1.90 -15.50 11.16
N LEU A 106 1.31 -16.45 10.42
CA LEU A 106 1.62 -17.87 10.57
C LEU A 106 3.09 -18.14 10.26
N GLU A 107 3.63 -17.54 9.21
CA GLU A 107 5.05 -17.62 8.85
C GLU A 107 5.96 -17.09 9.96
N PHE A 108 5.65 -15.93 10.55
CA PHE A 108 6.37 -15.40 11.71
C PHE A 108 6.34 -16.35 12.91
N ILE A 109 5.18 -16.93 13.20
CA ILE A 109 5.03 -17.88 14.32
C ILE A 109 5.82 -19.17 14.03
N LEU A 110 5.85 -19.65 12.79
CA LEU A 110 6.62 -20.82 12.39
C LEU A 110 8.13 -20.58 12.55
N ASP A 111 8.65 -19.43 12.11
CA ASP A 111 10.07 -19.07 12.28
C ASP A 111 10.47 -19.02 13.77
N GLN A 112 9.63 -18.39 14.60
CA GLN A 112 9.87 -18.30 16.05
C GLN A 112 9.87 -19.67 16.75
N ASN A 113 9.06 -20.63 16.27
CA ASN A 113 8.95 -21.96 16.86
C ASN A 113 9.78 -23.03 16.14
N ARG A 114 10.69 -22.65 15.25
CA ARG A 114 11.47 -23.59 14.42
C ARG A 114 12.15 -24.71 15.20
N ALA A 115 12.63 -24.44 16.41
CA ALA A 115 13.32 -25.40 17.28
C ALA A 115 12.39 -26.47 17.90
N SER A 116 11.07 -26.29 17.81
CA SER A 116 10.07 -27.23 18.36
C SER A 116 9.58 -28.25 17.32
N PHE A 117 9.95 -28.11 16.05
CA PHE A 117 9.54 -29.03 14.99
C PHE A 117 10.51 -30.21 14.86
N SER A 118 9.95 -31.40 14.60
CA SER A 118 10.75 -32.61 14.38
C SER A 118 11.61 -32.48 13.11
N GLU A 119 12.85 -32.96 13.20
CA GLU A 119 13.80 -32.96 12.08
C GLU A 119 13.21 -33.59 10.82
N GLY A 120 13.22 -32.86 9.71
CA GLY A 120 12.73 -33.32 8.39
C GLY A 120 11.23 -33.16 8.14
N SER A 121 10.48 -32.50 9.05
CA SER A 121 9.07 -32.18 8.82
C SER A 121 8.88 -31.03 7.82
N LEU A 122 7.76 -31.04 7.09
CA LEU A 122 7.37 -29.93 6.19
C LEU A 122 7.35 -28.58 6.91
N TRP A 123 6.97 -28.58 8.19
CA TRP A 123 6.91 -27.38 9.03
C TRP A 123 8.29 -26.78 9.31
N GLN A 124 9.29 -27.64 9.57
CA GLN A 124 10.68 -27.18 9.70
C GLN A 124 11.20 -26.60 8.39
N THR A 125 10.97 -27.29 7.26
CA THR A 125 11.38 -26.79 5.95
C THR A 125 10.75 -25.42 5.64
N LEU A 126 9.47 -25.22 5.97
CA LEU A 126 8.81 -23.94 5.79
C LEU A 126 9.34 -22.85 6.74
N ALA A 127 9.68 -23.20 7.98
CA ALA A 127 10.22 -22.26 8.96
C ALA A 127 11.67 -21.82 8.64
N GLU A 128 12.45 -22.65 7.94
CA GLU A 128 13.83 -22.32 7.55
C GLU A 128 13.90 -21.42 6.30
N ILE A 129 12.81 -21.29 5.54
CA ILE A 129 12.77 -20.45 4.34
C ILE A 129 12.66 -18.98 4.78
N PRO A 130 13.55 -18.09 4.34
CA PRO A 130 13.42 -16.67 4.63
C PRO A 130 12.11 -16.08 4.12
N ALA A 131 11.48 -15.21 4.92
CA ALA A 131 10.20 -14.55 4.64
C ALA A 131 10.04 -14.01 3.21
N ILE A 132 11.12 -13.46 2.65
CA ILE A 132 11.14 -12.90 1.30
C ILE A 132 10.86 -13.93 0.19
N TYR A 133 11.26 -15.19 0.38
CA TYR A 133 10.99 -16.26 -0.58
C TYR A 133 9.58 -16.84 -0.42
N LEU A 134 8.94 -16.62 0.73
CA LEU A 134 7.54 -16.98 0.97
C LEU A 134 6.55 -15.95 0.41
N PHE A 135 7.05 -14.80 -0.06
CA PHE A 135 6.24 -13.75 -0.70
C PHE A 135 5.26 -14.29 -1.76
N PRO A 136 5.64 -15.14 -2.74
CA PRO A 136 4.71 -15.63 -3.75
C PRO A 136 3.56 -16.46 -3.17
N ILE A 137 3.81 -17.20 -2.08
CA ILE A 137 2.79 -17.98 -1.39
C ILE A 137 1.81 -17.04 -0.69
N ILE A 138 2.32 -16.09 0.10
CA ILE A 138 1.50 -15.09 0.80
C ILE A 138 0.66 -14.29 -0.20
N PHE A 139 1.28 -13.85 -1.29
CA PHE A 139 0.62 -13.14 -2.37
C PHE A 139 -0.46 -13.99 -3.04
N GLY A 140 -0.20 -15.29 -3.26
CA GLY A 140 -1.17 -16.25 -3.79
C GLY A 140 -2.41 -16.36 -2.89
N PHE A 141 -2.23 -16.53 -1.58
CA PHE A 141 -3.33 -16.56 -0.62
C PHE A 141 -4.07 -15.22 -0.54
N SER A 142 -3.36 -14.10 -0.64
CA SER A 142 -3.98 -12.77 -0.70
C SER A 142 -4.85 -12.60 -1.96
N ILE A 143 -4.39 -13.06 -3.12
CA ILE A 143 -5.19 -13.08 -4.35
C ILE A 143 -6.42 -13.98 -4.18
N LEU A 144 -6.26 -15.17 -3.59
CA LEU A 144 -7.39 -16.06 -3.33
C LEU A 144 -8.42 -15.39 -2.42
N GLY A 145 -7.99 -14.73 -1.33
CA GLY A 145 -8.85 -13.93 -0.47
C GLY A 145 -9.54 -12.79 -1.22
N CYS A 146 -8.83 -12.09 -2.10
CA CYS A 146 -9.38 -11.05 -2.98
C CYS A 146 -10.50 -11.60 -3.88
N ILE A 147 -10.24 -12.73 -4.55
CA ILE A 147 -11.15 -13.35 -5.51
C ILE A 147 -12.39 -13.88 -4.79
N LEU A 148 -12.19 -14.68 -3.73
CA LEU A 148 -13.28 -15.27 -2.96
C LEU A 148 -14.12 -14.17 -2.31
N GLY A 149 -13.50 -13.18 -1.67
CA GLY A 149 -14.20 -12.04 -1.07
C GLY A 149 -15.02 -11.26 -2.10
N THR A 150 -14.51 -11.10 -3.33
CA THR A 150 -15.22 -10.38 -4.40
C THR A 150 -16.39 -11.17 -4.98
N PHE A 151 -16.26 -12.50 -5.13
CA PHE A 151 -17.31 -13.33 -5.75
C PHE A 151 -18.38 -13.79 -4.77
N LEU A 152 -18.04 -13.97 -3.50
CA LEU A 152 -18.98 -14.38 -2.44
C LEU A 152 -19.82 -13.23 -1.88
N THR A 153 -19.58 -12.00 -2.33
CA THR A 153 -20.29 -10.81 -1.84
C THR A 153 -20.92 -10.04 -2.98
N PRO A 154 -21.99 -9.25 -2.71
CA PRO A 154 -22.64 -8.45 -3.74
C PRO A 154 -21.68 -7.43 -4.33
N SER A 155 -21.86 -7.13 -5.62
CA SER A 155 -21.11 -6.07 -6.29
C SER A 155 -21.46 -4.71 -5.68
N THR A 156 -20.49 -3.80 -5.69
CA THR A 156 -20.71 -2.38 -5.35
C THR A 156 -21.81 -1.78 -6.22
N ASP A 157 -22.59 -0.87 -5.63
CA ASP A 157 -23.67 -0.19 -6.35
C ASP A 157 -23.18 0.49 -7.64
N MET A 158 -23.99 0.37 -8.70
CA MET A 158 -23.62 0.84 -10.03
C MET A 158 -23.50 2.37 -10.09
N ALA A 159 -24.26 3.13 -9.30
CA ALA A 159 -24.14 4.58 -9.26
C ALA A 159 -22.79 5.01 -8.67
N THR A 160 -22.32 4.30 -7.63
CA THR A 160 -20.98 4.51 -7.05
C THR A 160 -19.89 4.19 -8.07
N LEU A 161 -20.00 3.06 -8.79
CA LEU A 161 -19.04 2.67 -9.82
C LEU A 161 -18.99 3.67 -11.00
N LYS A 162 -20.14 4.22 -11.40
CA LYS A 162 -20.21 5.26 -12.43
C LYS A 162 -19.53 6.55 -11.97
N SER A 163 -19.82 7.00 -10.75
CA SER A 163 -19.19 8.18 -10.15
C SER A 163 -17.67 8.01 -10.07
N PHE A 164 -17.21 6.85 -9.60
CA PHE A 164 -15.79 6.51 -9.56
C PHE A 164 -15.15 6.55 -10.95
N TYR A 165 -15.76 5.90 -11.95
CA TYR A 165 -15.21 5.87 -13.31
C TYR A 165 -15.12 7.27 -13.93
N LYS A 166 -16.11 8.14 -13.69
CA LYS A 166 -16.12 9.53 -14.20
C LYS A 166 -15.05 10.40 -13.56
N ASN A 167 -14.78 10.20 -12.27
CA ASN A 167 -13.82 11.03 -11.53
C ASN A 167 -12.37 10.57 -11.73
N VAL A 168 -12.15 9.26 -11.78
CA VAL A 168 -10.80 8.67 -11.79
C VAL A 168 -10.36 8.26 -13.20
N HIS A 169 -11.30 7.95 -14.10
CA HIS A 169 -11.02 7.38 -15.43
C HIS A 169 -9.98 6.24 -15.41
N PRO A 170 -10.19 5.18 -14.60
CA PRO A 170 -9.21 4.12 -14.43
C PRO A 170 -9.04 3.28 -15.71
N TRP A 171 -7.83 2.79 -15.95
CA TRP A 171 -7.56 1.76 -16.94
C TRP A 171 -7.90 0.36 -16.39
N GLY A 172 -8.10 -0.63 -17.27
CA GLY A 172 -8.42 -2.02 -16.89
C GLY A 172 -9.75 -2.55 -17.43
N TRP A 173 -10.35 -3.49 -16.70
CA TRP A 173 -11.54 -4.26 -17.11
C TRP A 173 -12.87 -3.55 -16.86
N TRP A 174 -12.92 -2.22 -17.03
CA TRP A 174 -14.10 -1.40 -16.76
C TRP A 174 -15.18 -1.40 -17.86
N LYS A 175 -15.10 -2.34 -18.82
CA LYS A 175 -16.07 -2.47 -19.92
C LYS A 175 -17.52 -2.58 -19.42
N PRO A 176 -17.85 -3.37 -18.37
CA PRO A 176 -19.23 -3.52 -17.92
C PRO A 176 -19.81 -2.23 -17.35
N VAL A 177 -19.05 -1.47 -16.57
CA VAL A 177 -19.49 -0.18 -16.01
C VAL A 177 -19.72 0.84 -17.13
N ARG A 178 -18.81 0.90 -18.12
CA ARG A 178 -18.96 1.78 -19.28
C ARG A 178 -20.25 1.55 -20.08
N LYS A 179 -20.69 0.30 -20.22
CA LYS A 179 -21.95 -0.02 -20.93
C LYS A 179 -23.20 0.56 -20.27
N HIS A 180 -23.13 0.93 -18.99
CA HIS A 180 -24.26 1.50 -18.27
C HIS A 180 -24.36 3.03 -18.45
N PHE A 181 -23.37 3.70 -19.04
CA PHE A 181 -23.47 5.13 -19.36
C PHE A 181 -24.39 5.36 -20.55
N LYS A 182 -25.12 6.48 -20.54
CA LYS A 182 -25.95 6.87 -21.68
C LYS A 182 -25.05 7.35 -22.81
N THR A 183 -25.47 7.20 -24.07
CA THR A 183 -24.74 7.70 -25.26
C THR A 183 -24.45 9.20 -25.24
N THR A 184 -25.17 9.96 -24.42
CA THR A 184 -24.96 11.40 -24.20
C THR A 184 -23.78 11.72 -23.26
N GLU A 185 -23.27 10.73 -22.52
CA GLU A 185 -22.16 10.91 -21.59
C GLU A 185 -20.86 10.55 -22.31
N ASN A 186 -20.02 11.54 -22.64
CA ASN A 186 -18.75 11.34 -23.36
C ASN A 186 -17.69 10.71 -22.44
N VAL A 187 -17.83 9.41 -22.19
CA VAL A 187 -17.00 8.65 -21.25
C VAL A 187 -16.15 7.64 -22.03
N GLY A 188 -14.97 8.10 -22.44
CA GLY A 188 -14.00 7.32 -23.20
C GLY A 188 -13.33 6.19 -22.42
N LYS A 189 -12.66 5.29 -23.14
CA LYS A 189 -11.71 4.34 -22.54
C LYS A 189 -10.39 5.06 -22.29
N ASN A 190 -9.83 4.93 -21.09
CA ASN A 190 -8.46 5.37 -20.83
C ASN A 190 -7.46 4.52 -21.65
N ILE A 191 -6.64 5.19 -22.46
CA ILE A 191 -5.60 4.61 -23.32
C ILE A 191 -4.17 4.89 -22.82
N ASP A 192 -4.01 5.66 -21.74
CA ASP A 192 -2.72 6.09 -21.20
C ASP A 192 -1.97 4.97 -20.45
N PHE A 193 -2.49 3.74 -20.43
CA PHE A 193 -1.88 2.59 -19.73
C PHE A 193 -0.37 2.45 -19.97
N TRP A 194 0.08 2.54 -21.22
CA TRP A 194 1.50 2.38 -21.55
C TRP A 194 2.35 3.52 -21.01
N LEU A 195 1.82 4.74 -21.03
CA LEU A 195 2.51 5.90 -20.48
C LEU A 195 2.54 5.84 -18.95
N ASP A 196 1.44 5.44 -18.32
CA ASP A 196 1.36 5.25 -16.87
C ASP A 196 2.36 4.17 -16.41
N MET A 197 2.45 3.05 -17.13
CA MET A 197 3.37 1.98 -16.78
C MET A 197 4.83 2.36 -17.03
N PHE A 198 5.11 3.12 -18.08
CA PHE A 198 6.42 3.74 -18.31
C PHE A 198 6.79 4.68 -17.16
N ASN A 199 5.88 5.57 -16.75
CA ASN A 199 6.08 6.49 -15.63
C ASN A 199 6.31 5.74 -14.31
N CYS A 200 5.59 4.63 -14.07
CA CYS A 200 5.84 3.76 -12.92
C CYS A 200 7.26 3.18 -12.94
N GLY A 201 7.72 2.68 -14.09
CA GLY A 201 9.09 2.14 -14.25
C GLY A 201 10.17 3.20 -14.01
N VAL A 202 10.01 4.39 -14.60
CA VAL A 202 10.90 5.53 -14.38
C VAL A 202 10.86 5.97 -12.90
N GLY A 203 9.68 5.95 -12.28
CA GLY A 203 9.46 6.26 -10.87
C GLY A 203 10.20 5.31 -9.92
N ILE A 204 10.27 4.01 -10.24
CA ILE A 204 11.05 3.03 -9.46
C ILE A 204 12.54 3.37 -9.50
N LEU A 205 13.07 3.68 -10.69
CA LEU A 205 14.47 4.10 -10.84
C LEU A 205 14.74 5.42 -10.11
N TRP A 206 13.84 6.38 -10.25
CA TRP A 206 13.89 7.67 -9.58
C TRP A 206 13.94 7.50 -8.05
N GLN A 207 13.01 6.73 -7.47
CA GLN A 207 12.99 6.47 -6.02
C GLN A 207 14.24 5.69 -5.56
N SER A 208 14.68 4.69 -6.34
CA SER A 208 15.87 3.91 -6.01
C SER A 208 17.13 4.79 -6.00
N SER A 209 17.24 5.71 -6.95
CA SER A 209 18.36 6.66 -7.01
C SER A 209 18.43 7.58 -5.79
N MET A 210 17.29 8.00 -5.23
CA MET A 210 17.24 8.79 -3.99
C MET A 210 17.81 8.06 -2.77
N ILE A 211 17.70 6.73 -2.75
CA ILE A 211 18.23 5.89 -1.66
C ILE A 211 19.72 5.60 -1.89
N LEU A 212 20.10 5.26 -3.12
CA LEU A 212 21.47 4.84 -3.45
C LEU A 212 22.46 6.01 -3.44
N LEU A 213 22.05 7.20 -3.87
CA LEU A 213 22.90 8.38 -3.91
C LEU A 213 23.57 8.71 -2.55
N PRO A 214 22.83 8.86 -1.43
CA PRO A 214 23.47 9.11 -0.14
C PRO A 214 24.33 7.94 0.34
N ILE A 215 23.97 6.69 0.01
CA ILE A 215 24.79 5.50 0.36
C ILE A 215 26.15 5.57 -0.33
N TYR A 216 26.18 5.74 -1.66
CA TYR A 216 27.42 5.82 -2.43
C TYR A 216 28.27 7.02 -2.03
N PHE A 217 27.61 8.15 -1.71
CA PHE A 217 28.30 9.33 -1.18
C PHE A 217 28.99 9.05 0.16
N VAL A 218 28.32 8.35 1.09
CA VAL A 218 28.87 8.03 2.42
C VAL A 218 30.03 7.03 2.35
N ILE A 219 29.93 6.01 1.49
CA ILE A 219 31.04 5.04 1.28
C ILE A 219 32.19 5.64 0.46
N ARG A 220 32.08 6.92 0.06
CA ARG A 220 33.08 7.69 -0.72
C ARG A 220 33.32 7.15 -2.13
N ASP A 221 32.36 6.44 -2.70
CA ASP A 221 32.37 6.04 -4.09
C ASP A 221 31.72 7.15 -4.94
N TYR A 222 32.53 8.16 -5.26
CA TYR A 222 32.03 9.34 -5.96
C TYR A 222 31.66 9.07 -7.42
N GLU A 223 32.24 8.04 -8.05
CA GLU A 223 31.90 7.65 -9.42
C GLU A 223 30.47 7.11 -9.46
N LEU A 224 30.15 6.12 -8.61
CA LEU A 224 28.79 5.59 -8.52
C LEU A 224 27.80 6.65 -8.02
N ALA A 225 28.19 7.50 -7.06
CA ALA A 225 27.34 8.59 -6.62
C ALA A 225 26.99 9.57 -7.75
N ALA A 226 27.94 9.89 -8.63
CA ALA A 226 27.70 10.75 -9.79
C ALA A 226 26.77 10.09 -10.82
N ILE A 227 26.92 8.78 -11.07
CA ILE A 227 26.02 8.02 -11.94
C ILE A 227 24.59 8.05 -11.40
N TRP A 228 24.39 7.78 -10.10
CA TRP A 228 23.06 7.80 -9.49
C TRP A 228 22.46 9.20 -9.42
N LEU A 229 23.28 10.26 -9.26
CA LEU A 229 22.84 11.65 -9.39
C LEU A 229 22.37 11.97 -10.81
N LEU A 230 23.07 11.49 -11.83
CA LEU A 230 22.67 11.66 -13.22
C LEU A 230 21.36 10.91 -13.49
N ILE A 231 21.23 9.65 -13.04
CA ILE A 231 19.99 8.87 -13.16
C ILE A 231 18.83 9.61 -12.49
N PHE A 232 19.03 10.12 -11.28
CA PHE A 232 18.04 10.93 -10.56
C PHE A 232 17.61 12.16 -11.37
N GLY A 233 18.57 12.91 -11.92
CA GLY A 233 18.30 14.09 -12.75
C GLY A 233 17.51 13.76 -14.02
N VAL A 234 17.96 12.75 -14.78
CA VAL A 234 17.31 12.32 -16.01
C VAL A 234 15.89 11.82 -15.76
N THR A 235 15.71 10.94 -14.76
CA THR A 235 14.39 10.40 -14.41
C THR A 235 13.45 11.48 -13.88
N THR A 236 13.96 12.48 -13.14
CA THR A 236 13.19 13.66 -12.73
C THR A 236 12.69 14.45 -13.94
N LEU A 237 13.55 14.70 -14.93
CA LEU A 237 13.17 15.42 -16.14
C LEU A 237 12.13 14.64 -16.96
N ILE A 238 12.31 13.32 -17.11
CA ILE A 238 11.33 12.47 -17.79
C ILE A 238 9.98 12.60 -17.09
N LEU A 239 9.91 12.33 -15.77
CA LEU A 239 8.66 12.38 -15.00
C LEU A 239 8.01 13.78 -15.00
N LYS A 240 8.81 14.84 -15.06
CA LYS A 240 8.28 16.20 -15.19
C LYS A 240 7.41 16.33 -16.45
N PHE A 241 7.92 15.91 -17.61
CA PHE A 241 7.22 16.06 -18.88
C PHE A 241 6.15 14.98 -19.11
N THR A 242 6.43 13.73 -18.72
CA THR A 242 5.54 12.59 -19.01
C THR A 242 4.43 12.42 -17.99
N TRP A 243 4.60 12.93 -16.76
CA TRP A 243 3.62 12.81 -15.69
C TRP A 243 3.16 14.16 -15.14
N LEU A 244 4.07 14.98 -14.59
CA LEU A 244 3.68 16.19 -13.84
C LEU A 244 2.94 17.21 -14.70
N ASP A 245 3.45 17.52 -15.89
CA ASP A 245 2.85 18.55 -16.75
C ASP A 245 1.52 18.06 -17.35
N ARG A 246 1.41 16.78 -17.74
CA ARG A 246 0.11 16.20 -18.16
C ARG A 246 -0.96 16.24 -17.08
N VAL A 247 -0.61 16.00 -15.81
CA VAL A 247 -1.57 16.08 -14.70
C VAL A 247 -2.10 17.50 -14.53
N LYS A 248 -1.30 18.54 -14.81
CA LYS A 248 -1.77 19.94 -14.78
C LYS A 248 -2.74 20.22 -15.92
N ASP A 249 -2.47 19.70 -17.12
CA ASP A 249 -3.35 19.86 -18.28
C ASP A 249 -4.73 19.23 -18.02
N TYR A 250 -4.78 18.08 -17.34
CA TYR A 250 -6.04 17.45 -16.91
C TYR A 250 -6.83 18.31 -15.91
N LYS A 251 -6.16 19.05 -15.01
CA LYS A 251 -6.86 19.96 -14.09
C LYS A 251 -7.41 21.19 -14.81
N GLY A 252 -6.69 21.71 -15.81
CA GLY A 252 -7.13 22.86 -16.61
C GLY A 252 -8.31 22.57 -17.53
N SER A 253 -8.50 21.32 -17.97
CA SER A 253 -9.63 20.92 -18.83
C SER A 253 -10.92 20.61 -18.07
N ILE A 254 -10.84 20.36 -16.76
CA ILE A 254 -12.01 20.10 -15.89
C ILE A 254 -12.53 21.41 -15.26
N SER A 255 -11.71 22.47 -15.22
CA SER A 255 -12.10 23.79 -14.67
C SER A 255 -12.77 24.74 -15.67
N ASN A 256 -12.95 24.34 -16.92
CA ASN A 256 -13.68 25.05 -17.97
C ASN A 256 -14.87 24.22 -18.43
#